data_AF-A0A7C5DD98-F1
#
_entry.id   AF-A0A7C5DD98-F1
#
_cell.length_a   1.000
_cell.length_b   1.000
_cell.length_c   1.000
_cell.angle_alpha   90.00
_cell.angle_beta   90.00
_cell.angle_gamma   90.00
#
_symmetry.space_group_name_H-M   'P 1'
#
loop_
_entity.id
_entity.type
_entity.pdbx_description
1 polymer ?
#
loop_
_entity_poly.entity_id
_entity_poly.type
_entity_poly.pdbx_seq_one_letter_code
_entity_poly.pdbx_strand_id
1 'polypeptide(L)'
;IMIAQIIFVLITFYQYFILLRNFVDLSFFKIMISVPLIHISHIIPLSFNGFGLRETFAIEVFSKYGIGAELAVTATFLIFFFNSVLPALIGLYYIFRIKHNKEKIIYDN
;
A
#
# COMPACT_ATOMS: atom_id res chain seq x y z
N ILE A 1 10.89 16.82 0.50
CA ILE A 1 10.26 15.74 -0.30
C ILE A 1 10.99 14.41 -0.09
N MET A 2 12.30 14.31 -0.38
CA MET A 2 13.05 13.04 -0.20
C MET A 2 13.00 12.46 1.23
N ILE A 3 13.19 13.29 2.26
CA ILE A 3 13.16 12.83 3.67
C ILE A 3 11.79 12.20 4.00
N ALA A 4 10.70 12.84 3.60
CA ALA A 4 9.36 12.31 3.82
C ALA A 4 9.15 10.96 3.11
N GLN A 5 9.71 10.79 1.90
CA GLN A 5 9.66 9.52 1.17
C GLN A 5 10.43 8.42 1.90
N ILE A 6 11.62 8.72 2.40
CA ILE A 6 12.42 7.76 3.18
C ILE A 6 11.66 7.34 4.43
N ILE A 7 11.09 8.30 5.16
CA ILE A 7 10.27 8.03 6.35
C ILE A 7 9.07 7.14 5.99
N PHE A 8 8.36 7.47 4.90
CA PHE A 8 7.22 6.67 4.43
C PHE A 8 7.60 5.22 4.11
N VAL A 9 8.74 5.01 3.43
CA VAL A 9 9.25 3.65 3.12
C VAL A 9 9.61 2.90 4.40
N LEU A 10 10.28 3.55 5.36
CA LEU A 10 10.62 2.93 6.65
C LEU A 10 9.37 2.56 7.46
N ILE A 11 8.36 3.43 7.47
CA ILE A 11 7.06 3.14 8.08
C ILE A 11 6.40 1.95 7.38
N THR A 12 6.46 1.88 6.04
CA THR A 12 5.89 0.76 5.28
C THR A 12 6.56 -0.56 5.63
N PHE A 13 7.90 -0.61 5.73
CA PHE A 13 8.60 -1.81 6.20
C PHE A 13 8.18 -2.19 7.62
N TYR A 14 8.05 -1.20 8.51
CA TYR A 14 7.62 -1.46 9.87
C TYR A 14 6.18 -1.99 9.94
N GLN A 15 5.26 -1.47 9.11
CA GLN A 15 3.89 -1.98 8.97
C GLN A 15 3.85 -3.45 8.54
N TYR A 16 4.63 -3.85 7.53
CA TYR A 16 4.72 -5.27 7.14
C TYR A 16 5.27 -6.13 8.28
N PHE A 17 6.30 -5.64 8.98
CA PHE A 17 6.91 -6.36 10.09
C PHE A 17 5.92 -6.62 11.22
N ILE A 18 5.18 -5.61 11.68
CA ILE A 18 4.19 -5.79 12.76
C ILE A 18 3.01 -6.67 12.34
N LEU A 19 2.56 -6.60 11.08
CA LEU A 19 1.45 -7.43 10.60
C LEU A 19 1.84 -8.92 10.54
N LEU A 20 3.04 -9.23 10.06
CA LEU A 20 3.45 -10.61 9.79
C LEU A 20 4.12 -11.29 10.98
N ARG A 21 4.81 -10.55 11.85
CA ARG A 21 5.58 -11.12 12.97
C ARG A 21 4.73 -11.85 14.01
N ASN A 22 3.44 -11.54 14.12
CA ASN A 22 2.54 -12.24 15.03
C ASN A 22 2.22 -13.67 14.59
N PHE A 23 2.49 -14.02 13.33
CA PHE A 23 2.15 -15.32 12.76
C PHE A 23 3.38 -16.18 12.47
N VAL A 24 4.52 -15.55 12.19
CA VAL A 24 5.78 -16.24 11.84
C VAL A 24 6.96 -15.50 12.46
N ASP A 25 7.95 -16.25 12.94
CA ASP A 25 9.22 -15.67 13.39
C ASP A 25 10.03 -15.11 12.20
N LEU A 26 9.84 -13.82 11.97
CA LEU A 26 10.35 -13.12 10.81
C LEU A 26 11.12 -11.88 11.27
N SER A 27 12.40 -11.82 10.89
CA SER A 27 13.26 -10.70 11.24
C SER A 27 12.95 -9.49 10.36
N PHE A 28 13.15 -8.29 10.91
CA PHE A 28 12.93 -7.04 10.17
C PHE A 28 13.74 -6.97 8.86
N PHE A 29 14.94 -7.56 8.86
CA PHE A 29 15.80 -7.63 7.67
C PHE A 29 15.18 -8.44 6.53
N LYS A 30 14.48 -9.54 6.83
CA LYS A 30 13.74 -10.31 5.81
C LYS A 30 12.68 -9.42 5.15
N ILE A 31 11.91 -8.65 5.93
CA ILE A 31 10.93 -7.69 5.40
C ILE A 31 11.57 -6.65 4.48
N MET A 32 12.69 -6.06 4.88
CA MET A 32 13.39 -5.06 4.07
C MET A 32 13.85 -5.58 2.70
N ILE A 33 14.12 -6.88 2.57
CA ILE A 33 14.45 -7.52 1.29
C ILE A 33 13.18 -7.89 0.53
N SER A 34 12.18 -8.47 1.20
CA SER A 34 10.96 -8.96 0.57
C SER A 34 10.08 -7.86 0.00
N VAL A 35 9.87 -6.77 0.74
CA VAL A 35 8.92 -5.73 0.36
C VAL A 35 9.30 -5.03 -0.95
N PRO A 36 10.58 -4.64 -1.20
CA PRO A 36 10.99 -4.13 -2.51
C PRO A 36 10.75 -5.12 -3.65
N LEU A 37 11.01 -6.42 -3.44
CA LEU A 37 10.74 -7.45 -4.46
C LEU A 37 9.26 -7.54 -4.79
N ILE A 38 8.39 -7.42 -3.79
CA ILE A 38 6.94 -7.35 -3.98
C ILE A 38 6.55 -6.09 -4.76
N HIS A 39 7.17 -4.94 -4.45
CA HIS A 39 6.85 -3.68 -5.11
C HIS A 39 7.33 -3.58 -6.57
N ILE A 40 8.26 -4.43 -7.03
CA ILE A 40 8.62 -4.53 -8.45
C ILE A 40 7.38 -4.79 -9.33
N SER A 41 6.32 -5.41 -8.77
CA SER A 41 5.05 -5.60 -9.48
C SER A 41 4.43 -4.31 -10.02
N HIS A 42 4.72 -3.14 -9.44
CA HIS A 42 4.19 -1.85 -9.89
C HIS A 42 4.84 -1.35 -11.18
N ILE A 43 6.02 -1.88 -11.53
CA ILE A 43 6.71 -1.55 -12.78
C ILE A 43 6.03 -2.24 -13.96
N ILE A 44 5.31 -3.34 -13.71
CA ILE A 44 4.63 -4.13 -14.73
C ILE A 44 3.28 -3.47 -15.06
N PRO A 45 3.09 -2.88 -16.26
CA PRO A 45 1.90 -2.12 -16.61
C PRO A 45 0.72 -3.02 -17.01
N LEU A 46 0.57 -4.18 -16.36
CA LEU A 46 -0.52 -5.13 -16.59
C LEU A 46 -1.69 -4.94 -15.62
N SER A 47 -1.50 -4.14 -14.57
CA SER A 47 -2.54 -3.88 -13.55
C SER A 47 -2.54 -2.42 -13.10
N PHE A 48 -3.69 -1.96 -12.61
CA PHE A 48 -3.81 -0.64 -11.99
C PHE A 48 -3.07 -0.64 -10.65
N ASN A 49 -1.95 0.08 -10.58
CA ASN A 49 -1.18 0.27 -9.35
C ASN A 49 -0.76 -1.07 -8.70
N GLY A 50 -0.41 -2.07 -9.52
CA GLY A 50 0.01 -3.37 -9.03
C GLY A 50 -1.12 -4.24 -8.43
N PHE A 51 -2.39 -3.85 -8.57
CA PHE A 51 -3.51 -4.59 -7.98
C PHE A 51 -3.65 -6.00 -8.58
N GLY A 52 -3.68 -7.02 -7.72
CA GLY A 52 -3.61 -8.44 -8.09
C GLY A 52 -2.17 -8.94 -8.25
N LEU A 53 -1.29 -8.17 -8.89
CA LEU A 53 0.11 -8.55 -9.09
C LEU A 53 0.94 -8.47 -7.81
N ARG A 54 0.78 -7.40 -7.03
CA ARG A 54 1.46 -7.25 -5.72
C ARG A 54 1.10 -8.40 -4.79
N GLU A 55 -0.17 -8.77 -4.74
CA GLU A 55 -0.67 -9.84 -3.89
C GLU A 55 -0.07 -11.18 -4.35
N THR A 56 -0.03 -11.43 -5.66
CA THR A 56 0.63 -12.62 -6.24
C THR A 56 2.12 -12.68 -5.90
N PHE A 57 2.85 -11.58 -6.09
CA PHE A 57 4.27 -11.51 -5.76
C PHE A 57 4.52 -11.71 -4.26
N ALA A 58 3.63 -11.21 -3.41
CA ALA A 58 3.73 -11.42 -1.97
C ALA A 58 3.51 -12.86 -1.56
N ILE A 59 2.58 -13.58 -2.20
CA ILE A 59 2.44 -15.03 -1.99
C ILE A 59 3.76 -15.72 -2.34
N GLU A 60 4.31 -15.45 -3.52
CA GLU A 60 5.56 -16.08 -3.97
C GLU A 60 6.77 -15.74 -3.08
N VAL A 61 6.93 -14.47 -2.70
CA VAL A 61 8.07 -14.03 -1.88
C VAL A 61 7.94 -14.50 -0.43
N PHE A 62 6.76 -14.37 0.17
CA PHE A 62 6.56 -14.69 1.58
C PHE A 62 6.37 -16.19 1.84
N SER A 63 5.97 -16.99 0.85
CA SER A 63 5.93 -18.46 0.98
C SER A 63 7.28 -19.04 1.41
N LYS A 64 8.40 -18.41 1.02
CA LYS A 64 9.77 -18.77 1.41
C LYS A 64 10.04 -18.68 2.91
N TYR A 65 9.17 -17.99 3.64
CA TYR A 65 9.24 -17.87 5.10
C TYR A 65 8.11 -18.63 5.80
N GLY A 66 7.35 -19.46 5.09
CA GLY A 66 6.22 -20.21 5.67
C GLY A 66 4.95 -19.39 5.88
N ILE A 67 4.86 -18.20 5.27
CA ILE A 67 3.64 -17.39 5.30
C ILE A 67 2.66 -17.94 4.27
N GLY A 68 1.46 -18.30 4.72
CA GLY A 68 0.37 -18.74 3.85
C GLY A 68 -0.14 -17.63 2.93
N ALA A 69 -0.71 -18.02 1.79
CA ALA A 69 -1.19 -17.08 0.77
C ALA A 69 -2.23 -16.08 1.32
N GLU A 70 -3.17 -16.55 2.15
CA GLU A 70 -4.20 -15.71 2.78
C GLU A 70 -3.61 -14.56 3.59
N LEU A 71 -2.56 -14.85 4.39
CA LEU A 71 -1.91 -13.85 5.21
C LEU A 71 -1.07 -12.88 4.35
N ALA A 72 -0.38 -13.37 3.32
CA ALA A 72 0.39 -12.54 2.40
C ALA A 72 -0.50 -11.54 1.63
N VAL A 73 -1.64 -12.01 1.12
CA VAL A 73 -2.64 -11.18 0.44
C VAL A 73 -3.22 -10.16 1.40
N THR A 74 -3.63 -10.59 2.60
CA THR A 74 -4.23 -9.70 3.60
C THR A 74 -3.26 -8.59 4.02
N ALA A 75 -2.00 -8.93 4.30
CA ALA A 75 -0.99 -7.95 4.70
C ALA A 75 -0.70 -6.92 3.60
N THR A 76 -0.51 -7.36 2.36
CA THR A 76 -0.27 -6.44 1.23
C THR A 76 -1.48 -5.57 0.93
N PHE A 77 -2.69 -6.14 0.96
CA PHE A 77 -3.93 -5.42 0.70
C PHE A 77 -4.22 -4.37 1.77
N LEU A 78 -4.08 -4.70 3.06
CA LEU A 78 -4.28 -3.74 4.15
C LEU A 78 -3.32 -2.56 4.04
N ILE A 79 -2.03 -2.82 3.78
CA ILE A 79 -1.04 -1.77 3.64
C ILE A 79 -1.35 -0.88 2.44
N PHE A 80 -1.73 -1.46 1.29
CA PHE A 80 -2.19 -0.69 0.13
C PHE A 80 -3.43 0.16 0.45
N PHE A 81 -4.41 -0.43 1.14
CA PHE A 81 -5.63 0.27 1.49
C PHE A 81 -5.34 1.50 2.36
N PHE A 82 -4.59 1.33 3.44
CA PHE A 82 -4.27 2.44 4.35
C PHE A 82 -3.30 3.46 3.77
N ASN A 83 -2.32 3.03 2.98
CA ASN A 83 -1.29 3.93 2.46
C ASN A 83 -1.68 4.60 1.14
N SER A 84 -2.64 4.08 0.39
CA SER A 84 -3.00 4.59 -0.93
C SER A 84 -4.49 4.86 -1.08
N VAL A 85 -5.35 3.87 -0.82
CA VAL A 85 -6.80 4.00 -1.06
C VAL A 85 -7.43 5.01 -0.11
N LEU A 86 -7.19 4.89 1.19
CA LEU A 86 -7.78 5.76 2.21
C LEU A 86 -7.39 7.25 2.00
N PRO A 87 -6.11 7.61 1.80
CA PRO A 87 -5.74 8.98 1.46
C PRO A 87 -6.39 9.47 0.16
N ALA A 88 -6.50 8.62 -0.86
CA ALA A 88 -7.15 8.97 -2.12
C ALA A 88 -8.65 9.27 -1.95
N LEU A 89 -9.36 8.47 -1.12
CA LEU A 89 -10.76 8.72 -0.79
C LEU A 89 -10.97 10.04 -0.04
N ILE A 90 -10.07 10.36 0.91
CA ILE A 90 -10.08 11.65 1.60
C ILE A 90 -9.87 12.78 0.60
N GLY A 91 -8.89 12.66 -0.30
CA GLY A 91 -8.66 13.64 -1.36
C GLY A 91 -9.87 13.82 -2.28
N LEU A 92 -10.50 12.71 -2.68
CA LEU A 92 -11.71 12.70 -3.51
C LEU A 92 -12.88 13.44 -2.84
N TYR A 93 -13.08 13.24 -1.54
CA TYR A 93 -14.09 13.97 -0.76
C TYR A 93 -13.86 15.48 -0.81
N TYR A 94 -12.62 15.95 -0.63
CA TYR A 94 -12.30 17.37 -0.71
C TYR A 94 -12.48 17.94 -2.13
N ILE A 95 -12.11 17.19 -3.16
CA ILE A 95 -12.30 17.61 -4.56
C ILE A 95 -13.78 17.84 -4.86
N PHE A 96 -14.66 16.91 -4.49
CA PHE A 96 -16.10 17.07 -4.70
C PHE A 96 -16.67 18.25 -3.91
N ARG A 97 -16.23 18.45 -2.67
CA ARG A 97 -16.66 19.59 -1.83
C ARG A 97 -16.27 20.94 -2.43
N ILE A 98 -15.04 21.06 -2.95
CA ILE A 98 -14.55 22.30 -3.58
C ILE A 98 -15.30 22.58 -4.88
N LYS A 99 -15.55 21.54 -5.70
CA LYS A 99 -16.30 21.68 -6.96
C LYS A 99 -17.71 22.21 -6.72
N HIS A 100 -18.43 21.64 -5.75
CA HIS A 100 -19.78 22.07 -5.39
C HIS A 100 -19.82 23.53 -4.90
N ASN A 101 -18.83 23.97 -4.12
CA ASN A 101 -18.76 25.37 -3.66
C ASN A 101 -18.49 26.35 -4.82
N LYS A 102 -17.66 25.97 -5.80
CA LYS A 102 -17.42 26.81 -6.99
C LYS A 102 -18.66 26.96 -7.85
N GLU A 103 -19.42 25.88 -8.06
CA GLU A 103 -20.68 25.93 -8.81
C GLU A 103 -21.68 26.87 -8.11
N LYS A 104 -21.82 26.79 -6.78
CA LYS A 104 -22.73 27.65 -6.01
C LYS A 104 -22.42 29.15 -6.14
N ILE A 105 -21.14 29.55 -6.15
CA ILE A 105 -20.73 30.96 -6.29
C ILE A 105 -21.05 31.51 -7.70
N ILE A 106 -21.07 30.66 -8.73
CA ILE A 106 -21.34 31.08 -10.12
C ILE A 106 -22.84 31.33 -10.34
N TYR A 107 -23.73 30.59 -9.67
CA TYR A 107 -25.19 30.74 -9.82
C TYR A 107 -25.82 31.80 -8.90
N ASP A 108 -25.10 32.27 -7.88
CA ASP A 108 -25.55 33.34 -6.96
C ASP A 108 -25.08 34.75 -7.40
N ASN A 109 -24.39 34.90 -8.54
CA ASN A 109 -24.03 36.19 -9.17
C ASN A 109 -24.75 36.37 -10.51
#